data_AF-R7HTQ5-F1
#
_entry.id   AF-R7HTQ5-F1
#
_cell.length_a   1.000
_cell.length_b   1.000
_cell.length_c   1.000
_cell.angle_alpha   90.00
_cell.angle_beta   90.00
_cell.angle_gamma   90.00
#
_symmetry.space_group_name_H-M   'P 1'
#
loop_
_entity.id
_entity.type
_entity.pdbx_description
1 polymer ?
#
loop_
_entity_poly.entity_id
_entity_poly.type
_entity_poly.pdbx_seq_one_letter_code
_entity_poly.pdbx_strand_id
1 'polypeptide(L)'
;MKKEIKDKLIEVASFCICVVVLLAIAYFTGFIKGFTVLDFQDSYNKLVYNFANSASKSKLDSNLFDTNNSNNKKITTYKDYHPMRIPESVLRGVDSSRAWENVFYSNKKVVFYIYNNSQTDFHNSITNYLSSETKGKYYNLIAYTESSFDSMRLGDIGPSKICDSIEECNAVRKKAADYSALSEFLKQCGRYMCIINPQQKQYVKLRNKNSGQAVKMIFDLRNW
;
A
#
# COMPACT_ATOMS: atom_id res chain seq x y z
N MET A 1 -10.28 41.60 10.45
CA MET A 1 -9.27 40.52 10.36
C MET A 1 -8.95 39.77 11.66
N LYS A 2 -9.03 40.35 12.87
CA LYS A 2 -8.67 39.63 14.13
C LYS A 2 -9.71 38.63 14.67
N LYS A 3 -11.00 38.78 14.34
CA LYS A 3 -12.08 37.88 14.83
C LYS A 3 -12.13 36.55 14.09
N GLU A 4 -12.12 36.55 12.76
CA GLU A 4 -12.15 35.31 11.95
C GLU A 4 -10.99 34.34 12.24
N ILE A 5 -9.80 34.86 12.52
CA ILE A 5 -8.64 34.01 12.84
C ILE A 5 -8.82 33.35 14.22
N LYS A 6 -9.40 34.07 15.20
CA LYS A 6 -9.67 33.52 16.54
C LYS A 6 -10.79 32.48 16.52
N ASP A 7 -11.84 32.71 15.75
CA ASP A 7 -12.96 31.77 15.65
C ASP A 7 -12.54 30.48 14.93
N LYS A 8 -11.72 30.57 13.86
CA LYS A 8 -11.11 29.38 13.23
C LYS A 8 -10.13 28.65 14.14
N LEU A 9 -9.39 29.37 14.98
CA LEU A 9 -8.47 28.75 15.94
C LEU A 9 -9.22 27.97 17.02
N ILE A 10 -10.35 28.49 17.50
CA ILE A 10 -11.23 27.81 18.47
C ILE A 10 -11.87 26.57 17.85
N GLU A 11 -12.27 26.64 16.59
CA GLU A 11 -12.86 25.51 15.87
C GLU A 11 -11.83 24.38 15.65
N VAL A 12 -10.59 24.72 15.28
CA VAL A 12 -9.47 23.76 15.18
C VAL A 12 -9.11 23.17 16.54
N ALA A 13 -9.08 23.99 17.60
CA ALA A 13 -8.82 23.50 18.96
C ALA A 13 -9.92 22.55 19.45
N SER A 14 -11.18 22.86 19.17
CA SER A 14 -12.33 22.00 19.49
C SER A 14 -12.27 20.68 18.73
N PHE A 15 -11.87 20.70 17.46
CA PHE A 15 -11.65 19.47 16.67
C PHE A 15 -10.52 18.63 17.26
N CYS A 16 -9.39 19.24 17.63
CA CYS A 16 -8.28 18.53 18.29
C CYS A 16 -8.69 17.90 19.62
N ILE A 17 -9.49 18.60 20.44
CA ILE A 17 -10.03 18.06 21.71
C ILE A 17 -10.94 16.87 21.43
N CYS A 18 -11.84 16.96 20.44
CA CYS A 18 -12.68 15.83 20.03
C CYS A 18 -11.85 14.62 19.58
N VAL A 19 -10.78 14.84 18.81
CA VAL A 19 -9.87 13.76 18.39
C VAL A 19 -9.17 13.14 19.60
N VAL A 20 -8.68 13.94 20.55
CA VAL A 20 -8.05 13.46 21.78
C VAL A 20 -9.02 12.65 22.63
N VAL A 21 -10.27 13.12 22.77
CA VAL A 21 -11.32 12.40 23.52
C VAL A 21 -11.68 11.07 22.82
N LEU A 22 -11.80 11.04 21.50
CA LEU A 22 -12.03 9.81 20.75
C LEU A 22 -10.86 8.83 20.86
N LEU A 23 -9.62 9.32 20.82
CA LEU A 23 -8.42 8.51 21.05
C LEU A 23 -8.36 7.97 22.48
N ALA A 24 -8.74 8.78 23.47
CA ALA A 24 -8.82 8.35 24.86
C ALA A 24 -9.91 7.29 25.07
N ILE A 25 -11.11 7.49 24.49
CA ILE A 25 -12.19 6.49 24.53
C ILE A 25 -11.72 5.20 23.84
N ALA A 26 -11.09 5.27 22.67
CA ALA A 26 -10.54 4.11 21.99
C ALA A 26 -9.43 3.41 22.80
N TYR A 27 -8.62 4.17 23.55
CA TYR A 27 -7.60 3.62 24.44
C TYR A 27 -8.22 2.87 25.63
N PHE A 28 -9.16 3.50 26.33
CA PHE A 28 -9.80 2.93 27.52
C PHE A 28 -10.79 1.80 27.20
N THR A 29 -11.43 1.82 26.04
CA THR A 29 -12.29 0.72 25.56
C THR A 29 -11.48 -0.47 25.02
N GLY A 30 -10.15 -0.39 25.05
CA GLY A 30 -9.27 -1.46 24.59
C GLY A 30 -9.15 -1.57 23.06
N PHE A 31 -9.87 -0.74 22.28
CA PHE A 31 -9.80 -0.70 20.81
C PHE A 31 -8.35 -0.57 20.30
N ILE A 32 -7.53 0.18 21.03
CA ILE A 32 -6.13 0.48 20.67
C ILE A 32 -5.16 -0.66 21.00
N LYS A 33 -5.51 -1.61 21.89
CA LYS A 33 -4.58 -2.70 22.28
C LYS A 33 -4.20 -3.64 21.12
N GLY A 34 -5.01 -3.70 20.05
CA GLY A 34 -4.70 -4.47 18.85
C GLY A 34 -3.77 -3.78 17.85
N PHE A 35 -3.63 -2.46 17.92
CA PHE A 35 -2.86 -1.65 16.97
C PHE A 35 -1.50 -1.28 17.56
N THR A 36 -0.43 -1.53 16.82
CA THR A 36 0.92 -1.18 17.27
C THR A 36 1.16 0.32 17.17
N VAL A 37 2.11 0.87 17.93
CA VAL A 37 2.51 2.29 17.84
C VAL A 37 2.89 2.67 16.40
N LEU A 38 3.46 1.74 15.63
CA LEU A 38 3.77 1.92 14.22
C LEU A 38 2.52 2.08 13.34
N ASP A 39 1.44 1.37 13.65
CA ASP A 39 0.16 1.49 12.92
C ASP A 39 -0.48 2.87 13.16
N PHE A 40 -0.31 3.44 14.36
CA PHE A 40 -0.70 4.82 14.66
C PHE A 40 0.17 5.84 13.95
N GLN A 41 1.49 5.62 13.92
CA GLN A 41 2.41 6.52 13.26
C GLN A 41 2.16 6.55 11.73
N ASP A 42 1.93 5.40 11.11
CA ASP A 42 1.55 5.31 9.70
C ASP A 42 0.19 5.98 9.42
N SER A 43 -0.81 5.76 10.29
CA SER A 43 -2.13 6.39 10.15
C SER A 43 -2.10 7.90 10.39
N TYR A 44 -1.29 8.36 11.35
CA TYR A 44 -1.08 9.77 11.65
C TYR A 44 -0.34 10.45 10.50
N ASN A 45 0.74 9.86 9.99
CA ASN A 45 1.46 10.41 8.84
C ASN A 45 0.55 10.48 7.60
N LYS A 46 -0.29 9.45 7.38
CA LYS A 46 -1.32 9.44 6.35
C LYS A 46 -2.35 10.56 6.53
N LEU A 47 -2.80 10.82 7.76
CA LEU A 47 -3.76 11.88 8.07
C LEU A 47 -3.14 13.26 7.91
N VAL A 48 -1.93 13.49 8.43
CA VAL A 48 -1.19 14.75 8.30
C VAL A 48 -0.86 15.05 6.84
N TYR A 49 -0.45 14.06 6.05
CA TYR A 49 -0.20 14.22 4.62
C TYR A 49 -1.46 14.60 3.85
N ASN A 50 -2.59 13.95 4.16
CA ASN A 50 -3.89 14.29 3.56
C ASN A 50 -4.35 15.70 3.96
N PHE A 51 -4.15 16.11 5.22
CA PHE A 51 -4.48 17.46 5.67
C PHE A 51 -3.60 18.51 5.01
N ALA A 52 -2.28 18.28 4.94
CA ALA A 52 -1.33 19.17 4.27
C ALA A 52 -1.67 19.36 2.79
N ASN A 53 -2.08 18.30 2.09
CA ASN A 53 -2.47 18.37 0.68
C ASN A 53 -3.91 18.86 0.46
N SER A 54 -4.79 18.81 1.48
CA SER A 54 -6.18 19.30 1.37
C SER A 54 -6.28 20.83 1.35
N ALA A 55 -5.29 21.54 1.89
CA ALA A 55 -5.21 23.01 1.84
C ALA A 55 -4.70 23.54 0.48
N SER A 56 -4.10 22.69 -0.35
CA SER A 56 -3.60 23.00 -1.68
C SER A 56 -4.43 22.30 -2.77
N LYS A 57 -5.54 22.91 -3.20
CA LYS A 57 -6.28 22.46 -4.39
C LYS A 57 -5.40 22.59 -5.64
N SER A 58 -4.90 21.47 -6.17
CA SER A 58 -4.94 21.12 -7.61
C SER A 58 -4.13 19.85 -7.89
N LYS A 59 -4.75 18.85 -8.53
CA LYS A 59 -4.12 17.75 -9.29
C LYS A 59 -2.72 17.30 -8.81
N LEU A 60 -2.66 16.38 -7.85
CA LEU A 60 -1.56 15.43 -7.79
C LEU A 60 -2.05 14.17 -7.07
N ASP A 61 -1.97 13.03 -7.76
CA ASP A 61 -2.13 11.67 -7.21
C ASP A 61 -1.05 11.46 -6.12
N SER A 62 -1.31 11.97 -4.91
CA SER A 62 -0.39 11.88 -3.79
C SER A 62 -0.55 10.51 -3.13
N ASN A 63 0.36 9.57 -3.42
CA ASN A 63 0.17 8.17 -3.07
C ASN A 63 0.29 7.95 -1.56
N LEU A 64 -0.75 7.34 -1.01
CA LEU A 64 -0.91 6.96 0.40
C LEU A 64 0.27 6.11 0.96
N PHE A 65 1.04 5.45 0.10
CA PHE A 65 2.15 4.55 0.46
C PHE A 65 3.55 5.14 0.19
N ASP A 66 3.64 6.39 -0.26
CA ASP A 66 4.93 7.09 -0.45
C ASP A 66 5.48 7.64 0.89
N THR A 67 4.82 7.32 2.02
CA THR A 67 5.24 7.77 3.35
C THR A 67 6.50 7.02 3.78
N ASN A 68 7.65 7.69 3.63
CA ASN A 68 8.91 7.30 4.25
C ASN A 68 8.72 7.22 5.78
N ASN A 69 8.49 6.01 6.28
CA ASN A 69 8.47 5.74 7.71
C ASN A 69 9.88 6.01 8.27
N SER A 70 9.99 6.92 9.24
CA SER A 70 11.24 7.52 9.75
C SER A 70 12.14 6.55 10.54
N ASN A 71 11.87 5.25 10.52
CA ASN A 71 12.72 4.22 11.12
C ASN A 71 13.75 3.70 10.10
N ASN A 72 14.83 4.49 10.02
CA ASN A 72 16.12 4.28 9.37
C ASN A 72 16.57 2.80 9.26
N LYS A 73 16.31 2.19 8.11
CA LYS A 73 17.33 1.42 7.38
C LYS A 73 17.43 2.15 6.05
N LYS A 74 18.63 2.61 5.70
CA LYS A 74 18.91 3.35 4.47
C LYS A 74 18.17 2.71 3.31
N ILE A 75 17.11 3.36 2.84
CA ILE A 75 16.54 3.07 1.54
C ILE A 75 17.59 3.61 0.57
N THR A 76 18.50 2.75 0.15
CA THR A 76 19.50 3.10 -0.85
C THR A 76 18.78 3.25 -2.17
N THR A 77 18.93 4.40 -2.82
CA THR A 77 18.64 4.53 -4.24
C THR A 77 19.36 3.43 -4.99
N TYR A 78 18.62 2.60 -5.72
CA TYR A 78 19.20 1.58 -6.58
C TYR A 78 19.13 2.10 -8.02
N LYS A 79 20.30 2.51 -8.53
CA LYS A 79 20.40 3.32 -9.76
C LYS A 79 19.52 4.58 -9.61
N ASP A 80 18.55 4.76 -10.51
CA ASP A 80 17.61 5.89 -10.52
C ASP A 80 16.29 5.57 -9.80
N TYR A 81 16.14 4.36 -9.28
CA TYR A 81 14.93 3.92 -8.59
C TYR A 81 15.08 4.11 -7.09
N HIS A 82 13.95 4.41 -6.45
CA HIS A 82 13.84 4.57 -5.02
C HIS A 82 12.97 3.42 -4.49
N PRO A 83 13.56 2.26 -4.14
CA PRO A 83 12.80 1.15 -3.59
C PRO A 83 12.09 1.57 -2.30
N MET A 84 10.79 1.36 -2.24
CA MET A 84 9.99 1.63 -1.06
C MET A 84 9.82 0.35 -0.25
N ARG A 85 9.73 0.45 1.08
CA ARG A 85 9.39 -0.72 1.90
C ARG A 85 7.92 -1.06 1.74
N ILE A 86 7.63 -2.35 1.69
CA ILE A 86 6.26 -2.84 1.78
C ILE A 86 5.78 -2.57 3.22
N PRO A 87 4.63 -1.91 3.41
CA PRO A 87 4.10 -1.65 4.75
C PRO A 87 3.88 -2.95 5.54
N GLU A 88 4.17 -2.94 6.84
CA GLU A 88 4.00 -4.15 7.67
C GLU A 88 2.53 -4.60 7.74
N SER A 89 1.57 -3.68 7.66
CA SER A 89 0.13 -4.01 7.56
C SER A 89 -0.20 -4.83 6.31
N VAL A 90 0.47 -4.57 5.18
CA VAL A 90 0.33 -5.36 3.95
C VAL A 90 0.87 -6.77 4.16
N LEU A 91 2.06 -6.90 4.75
CA LEU A 91 2.69 -8.20 5.04
C LEU A 91 1.86 -9.04 6.02
N ARG A 92 1.35 -8.42 7.09
CA ARG A 92 0.40 -9.08 8.02
C ARG A 92 -0.90 -9.46 7.33
N GLY A 93 -1.38 -8.65 6.40
CA GLY A 93 -2.52 -8.96 5.55
C GLY A 93 -2.30 -10.27 4.79
N VAL A 94 -1.14 -10.41 4.15
CA VAL A 94 -0.73 -11.64 3.44
C VAL A 94 -0.66 -12.82 4.39
N ASP A 95 0.01 -12.69 5.54
CA ASP A 95 0.17 -13.78 6.52
C ASP A 95 -1.16 -14.28 7.08
N SER A 96 -2.05 -13.36 7.41
CA SER A 96 -3.32 -13.67 8.05
C SER A 96 -4.39 -14.17 7.09
N SER A 97 -4.33 -13.79 5.81
CA SER A 97 -5.29 -14.22 4.80
C SER A 97 -4.76 -15.33 3.90
N ARG A 98 -3.45 -15.60 3.91
CA ARG A 98 -2.75 -16.50 2.96
C ARG A 98 -2.93 -16.10 1.48
N ALA A 99 -3.40 -14.88 1.23
CA ALA A 99 -3.63 -14.38 -0.12
C ALA A 99 -2.34 -13.77 -0.65
N TRP A 100 -2.10 -13.91 -1.95
CA TRP A 100 -0.97 -13.27 -2.64
C TRP A 100 0.42 -13.71 -2.14
N GLU A 101 0.53 -14.88 -1.50
CA GLU A 101 1.83 -15.46 -1.10
C GLU A 101 2.76 -15.64 -2.30
N ASN A 102 2.21 -15.93 -3.49
CA ASN A 102 2.97 -15.99 -4.75
C ASN A 102 3.63 -14.66 -5.15
N VAL A 103 3.08 -13.52 -4.69
CA VAL A 103 3.63 -12.17 -4.90
C VAL A 103 4.64 -11.84 -3.81
N PHE A 104 4.28 -12.02 -2.54
CA PHE A 104 5.05 -11.50 -1.39
C PHE A 104 6.04 -12.50 -0.79
N TYR A 105 5.92 -13.79 -1.09
CA TYR A 105 6.83 -14.87 -0.68
C TYR A 105 7.41 -15.65 -1.87
N SER A 106 7.44 -15.01 -3.04
CA SER A 106 8.10 -15.54 -4.22
C SER A 106 9.61 -15.69 -4.01
N ASN A 107 10.21 -16.73 -4.59
CA ASN A 107 11.66 -16.92 -4.64
C ASN A 107 12.37 -15.99 -5.66
N LYS A 108 11.60 -15.35 -6.53
CA LYS A 108 12.04 -14.37 -7.52
C LYS A 108 11.45 -13.00 -7.22
N LYS A 109 11.92 -11.96 -7.92
CA LYS A 109 11.20 -10.68 -7.95
C LYS A 109 9.87 -10.87 -8.69
N VAL A 110 8.87 -10.07 -8.37
CA VAL A 110 7.54 -10.19 -8.99
C VAL A 110 7.24 -8.92 -9.75
N VAL A 111 6.98 -9.05 -11.05
CA VAL A 111 6.41 -7.99 -11.88
C VAL A 111 4.90 -8.10 -11.79
N PHE A 112 4.27 -7.12 -11.14
CA PHE A 112 2.84 -7.09 -10.90
C PHE A 112 2.19 -5.89 -11.59
N TYR A 113 1.13 -6.12 -12.37
CA TYR A 113 0.29 -5.05 -12.91
C TYR A 113 -1.12 -5.54 -13.27
N ILE A 114 -2.06 -4.61 -13.33
CA ILE A 114 -3.43 -4.82 -13.83
C ILE A 114 -3.53 -4.10 -15.16
N TYR A 115 -4.17 -4.68 -16.18
CA TYR A 115 -4.32 -4.05 -17.50
C TYR A 115 -5.74 -4.22 -18.04
N ASN A 116 -6.07 -3.44 -19.06
CA ASN A 116 -7.33 -3.59 -19.79
C ASN A 116 -7.08 -3.76 -21.29
N ASN A 117 -8.14 -3.93 -22.06
CA ASN A 117 -8.06 -4.22 -23.50
C ASN A 117 -7.31 -3.13 -24.28
N SER A 118 -7.37 -1.86 -23.84
CA SER A 118 -6.63 -0.75 -24.47
C SER A 118 -5.13 -0.77 -24.18
N GLN A 119 -4.68 -1.60 -23.23
CA GLN A 119 -3.29 -1.71 -22.77
C GLN A 119 -2.64 -3.04 -23.19
N THR A 120 -3.19 -3.68 -24.23
CA THR A 120 -2.69 -4.95 -24.75
C THR A 120 -1.23 -4.84 -25.21
N ASP A 121 -0.83 -3.74 -25.84
CA ASP A 121 0.55 -3.51 -26.26
C ASP A 121 1.52 -3.43 -25.07
N PHE A 122 1.08 -2.83 -23.96
CA PHE A 122 1.84 -2.78 -22.72
C PHE A 122 2.03 -4.17 -22.14
N HIS A 123 0.94 -4.94 -22.05
CA HIS A 123 0.99 -6.33 -21.59
C HIS A 123 1.94 -7.18 -22.46
N ASN A 124 1.74 -7.15 -23.78
CA ASN A 124 2.53 -7.92 -24.74
C ASN A 124 4.01 -7.56 -24.68
N SER A 125 4.34 -6.27 -24.55
CA SER A 125 5.74 -5.82 -24.44
C SER A 125 6.45 -6.44 -23.23
N ILE A 126 5.77 -6.48 -22.08
CA ILE A 126 6.34 -7.05 -20.84
C ILE A 126 6.41 -8.57 -20.94
N THR A 127 5.33 -9.22 -21.39
CA THR A 127 5.26 -10.68 -21.54
C THR A 127 6.32 -11.18 -22.52
N ASN A 128 6.47 -10.53 -23.68
CA ASN A 128 7.49 -10.87 -24.67
C ASN A 128 8.91 -10.61 -24.17
N TYR A 129 9.11 -9.59 -23.33
CA TYR A 129 10.42 -9.34 -22.75
C TYR A 129 10.81 -10.41 -21.72
N LEU A 130 9.85 -10.88 -20.92
CA LEU A 130 10.06 -11.88 -19.87
C LEU A 130 9.99 -13.33 -20.36
N SER A 131 9.47 -13.59 -21.57
CA SER A 131 9.34 -14.94 -22.14
C SER A 131 10.68 -15.59 -22.51
N SER A 132 11.75 -14.81 -22.66
CA SER A 132 13.10 -15.36 -22.86
C SER A 132 13.62 -15.96 -21.55
N GLU A 133 14.07 -17.22 -21.58
CA GLU A 133 14.62 -17.95 -20.42
C GLU A 133 15.71 -17.18 -19.66
N THR A 134 16.54 -16.43 -20.40
CA THR A 134 17.64 -15.63 -19.81
C THR A 134 17.14 -14.46 -18.97
N LYS A 135 15.94 -13.94 -19.24
CA LYS A 135 15.32 -12.77 -18.60
C LYS A 135 14.26 -13.17 -17.58
N GLY A 136 13.42 -14.17 -17.90
CA GLY A 136 12.37 -14.71 -17.03
C GLY A 136 12.89 -15.48 -15.81
N LYS A 137 14.18 -15.87 -15.77
CA LYS A 137 14.73 -16.53 -14.58
C LYS A 137 14.78 -15.64 -13.33
N TYR A 138 14.79 -14.32 -13.49
CA TYR A 138 14.88 -13.36 -12.38
C TYR A 138 13.53 -12.90 -11.84
N TYR A 139 12.46 -13.12 -12.61
CA TYR A 139 11.14 -12.56 -12.35
C TYR A 139 10.03 -13.59 -12.45
N ASN A 140 9.00 -13.44 -11.64
CA ASN A 140 7.67 -14.00 -11.89
C ASN A 140 6.76 -12.88 -12.41
N LEU A 141 6.01 -13.16 -13.47
CA LEU A 141 5.04 -12.23 -14.02
C LEU A 141 3.65 -12.57 -13.47
N ILE A 142 3.04 -11.62 -12.77
CA ILE A 142 1.67 -11.75 -12.26
C ILE A 142 0.88 -10.56 -12.81
N ALA A 143 0.10 -10.82 -13.86
CA ALA A 143 -0.70 -9.80 -14.52
C ALA A 143 -2.15 -10.24 -14.62
N TYR A 144 -3.07 -9.33 -14.35
CA TYR A 144 -4.51 -9.57 -14.43
C TYR A 144 -5.19 -8.52 -15.31
N THR A 145 -6.25 -8.92 -16.00
CA THR A 145 -7.17 -7.93 -16.56
C THR A 145 -7.90 -7.22 -15.42
N GLU A 146 -8.35 -5.98 -15.62
CA GLU A 146 -9.19 -5.25 -14.65
C GLU A 146 -10.39 -6.10 -14.22
N SER A 147 -11.10 -6.69 -15.18
CA SER A 147 -12.24 -7.57 -14.90
C SER A 147 -11.88 -8.78 -14.03
N SER A 148 -10.75 -9.43 -14.30
CA SER A 148 -10.31 -10.58 -13.51
C SER A 148 -9.90 -10.15 -12.11
N PHE A 149 -9.18 -9.04 -11.99
CA PHE A 149 -8.74 -8.51 -10.70
C PHE A 149 -9.92 -8.04 -9.84
N ASP A 150 -10.91 -7.37 -10.41
CA ASP A 150 -12.11 -6.93 -9.68
C ASP A 150 -13.00 -8.10 -9.27
N SER A 151 -13.01 -9.18 -10.07
CA SER A 151 -13.73 -10.42 -9.75
C SER A 151 -13.06 -11.23 -8.64
N MET A 152 -11.74 -11.06 -8.47
CA MET A 152 -11.06 -11.54 -7.28
C MET A 152 -11.55 -10.65 -6.16
N ARG A 153 -12.60 -11.12 -5.46
CA ARG A 153 -13.01 -10.54 -4.19
C ARG A 153 -11.76 -10.50 -3.31
N LEU A 154 -11.10 -9.35 -3.31
CA LEU A 154 -10.17 -8.93 -2.28
C LEU A 154 -11.06 -8.66 -1.06
N GLY A 155 -11.71 -9.74 -0.58
CA GLY A 155 -13.01 -9.75 0.06
C GLY A 155 -13.00 -9.07 1.40
N ASP A 156 -14.14 -8.47 1.73
CA ASP A 156 -14.40 -7.95 3.07
C ASP A 156 -14.14 -9.04 4.11
N ILE A 157 -13.02 -8.93 4.83
CA ILE A 157 -12.78 -9.72 6.04
C ILE A 157 -13.62 -9.08 7.14
N GLY A 158 -14.91 -9.35 7.10
CA GLY A 158 -15.82 -9.07 8.20
C GLY A 158 -15.74 -10.16 9.28
N PRO A 159 -16.18 -9.88 10.51
CA PRO A 159 -16.42 -10.91 11.51
C PRO A 159 -17.36 -11.99 10.95
N SER A 160 -16.95 -13.26 10.96
CA SER A 160 -17.82 -14.39 10.65
C SER A 160 -18.80 -14.74 11.79
N LYS A 161 -18.57 -14.18 12.98
CA LYS A 161 -19.41 -14.29 14.17
C LYS A 161 -19.31 -13.01 15.01
N ILE A 162 -20.30 -12.78 15.86
CA ILE A 162 -20.21 -11.77 16.93
C ILE A 162 -19.05 -12.19 17.84
N CYS A 163 -18.12 -11.28 18.13
CA CYS A 163 -16.97 -11.60 18.97
C CYS A 163 -17.41 -11.80 20.42
N ASP A 164 -16.82 -12.78 21.08
CA ASP A 164 -17.16 -13.16 22.45
C ASP A 164 -16.36 -12.31 23.48
N SER A 165 -15.31 -11.60 23.02
CA SER A 165 -14.50 -10.69 23.83
C SER A 165 -14.00 -9.46 23.05
N ILE A 166 -13.55 -8.44 23.79
CA ILE A 166 -12.94 -7.23 23.20
C ILE A 166 -11.64 -7.59 22.46
N GLU A 167 -10.85 -8.50 23.03
CA GLU A 167 -9.60 -8.98 22.43
C GLU A 167 -9.85 -9.67 21.08
N GLU A 168 -10.86 -10.54 21.01
CA GLU A 168 -11.25 -11.21 19.77
C GLU A 168 -11.74 -10.20 18.73
N CYS A 169 -12.56 -9.23 19.15
CA CYS A 169 -13.05 -8.18 18.27
C CYS A 169 -11.93 -7.27 17.75
N ASN A 170 -10.94 -6.97 18.58
CA ASN A 170 -9.76 -6.22 18.15
C ASN A 170 -8.90 -7.02 17.16
N ALA A 171 -8.75 -8.34 17.36
CA ALA A 171 -8.04 -9.20 16.42
C ALA A 171 -8.75 -9.27 15.06
N VAL A 172 -10.09 -9.39 15.04
CA VAL A 172 -10.88 -9.38 13.81
C VAL A 172 -10.76 -8.02 13.10
N ARG A 173 -10.88 -6.91 13.84
CA ARG A 173 -10.71 -5.55 13.28
C ARG A 173 -9.32 -5.34 12.69
N LYS A 174 -8.28 -5.80 13.39
CA LYS A 174 -6.91 -5.72 12.89
C LYS A 174 -6.75 -6.52 11.59
N LYS A 175 -7.28 -7.75 11.54
CA LYS A 175 -7.26 -8.58 10.35
C LYS A 175 -7.96 -7.91 9.17
N ALA A 176 -9.12 -7.30 9.40
CA ALA A 176 -9.87 -6.54 8.39
C ALA A 176 -9.08 -5.33 7.88
N ALA A 177 -8.45 -4.58 8.78
CA ALA A 177 -7.63 -3.41 8.45
C ALA A 177 -6.37 -3.80 7.66
N ASP A 178 -5.64 -4.82 8.10
CA ASP A 178 -4.42 -5.33 7.44
C ASP A 178 -4.76 -5.84 6.02
N TYR A 179 -5.88 -6.53 5.87
CA TYR A 179 -6.32 -6.99 4.56
C TYR A 179 -6.80 -5.86 3.64
N SER A 180 -7.46 -4.85 4.19
CA SER A 180 -7.80 -3.62 3.45
C SER A 180 -6.54 -2.90 2.95
N ALA A 181 -5.50 -2.85 3.79
CA ALA A 181 -4.20 -2.30 3.40
C ALA A 181 -3.55 -3.11 2.28
N LEU A 182 -3.60 -4.45 2.34
CA LEU A 182 -3.13 -5.34 1.27
C LEU A 182 -3.88 -5.09 -0.05
N SER A 183 -5.22 -5.05 -0.01
CA SER A 183 -6.06 -4.80 -1.19
C SER A 183 -5.74 -3.46 -1.85
N GLU A 184 -5.63 -2.40 -1.05
CA GLU A 184 -5.29 -1.07 -1.53
C GLU A 184 -3.87 -1.00 -2.10
N PHE A 185 -2.90 -1.65 -1.45
CA PHE A 185 -1.54 -1.76 -1.96
C PHE A 185 -1.50 -2.41 -3.35
N LEU A 186 -2.20 -3.54 -3.52
CA LEU A 186 -2.27 -4.24 -4.81
C LEU A 186 -2.96 -3.39 -5.87
N LYS A 187 -4.06 -2.69 -5.56
CA LYS A 187 -4.68 -1.76 -6.50
C LYS A 187 -3.71 -0.68 -6.97
N GLN A 188 -2.99 -0.05 -6.04
CA GLN A 188 -2.04 1.01 -6.37
C GLN A 188 -0.84 0.50 -7.16
N CYS A 189 -0.29 -0.65 -6.79
CA CYS A 189 0.78 -1.27 -7.55
C CYS A 189 0.32 -1.71 -8.94
N GLY A 190 -0.88 -2.28 -9.01
CA GLY A 190 -1.50 -2.80 -10.22
C GLY A 190 -1.82 -1.72 -11.24
N ARG A 191 -2.28 -0.55 -10.79
CA ARG A 191 -2.67 0.59 -11.65
C ARG A 191 -1.61 1.01 -12.65
N TYR A 192 -0.32 0.88 -12.31
CA TYR A 192 0.77 1.22 -13.22
C TYR A 192 1.64 0.02 -13.57
N MET A 193 2.44 -0.42 -12.60
CA MET A 193 3.20 -1.66 -12.51
C MET A 193 4.09 -1.54 -11.28
N CYS A 194 4.26 -2.62 -10.53
CA CYS A 194 5.29 -2.71 -9.49
C CYS A 194 6.26 -3.86 -9.78
N ILE A 195 7.52 -3.65 -9.44
CA ILE A 195 8.49 -4.72 -9.24
C ILE A 195 8.66 -4.91 -7.74
N ILE A 196 8.19 -6.03 -7.23
CA ILE A 196 8.25 -6.40 -5.82
C ILE A 196 9.47 -7.31 -5.61
N ASN A 197 10.27 -7.04 -4.58
CA ASN A 197 11.36 -7.88 -4.12
C ASN A 197 10.98 -8.48 -2.75
N PRO A 198 10.44 -9.71 -2.73
CA PRO A 198 10.06 -10.43 -1.51
C PRO A 198 11.18 -10.52 -0.48
N GLN A 199 12.40 -10.83 -0.93
CA GLN A 199 13.56 -11.06 -0.06
C GLN A 199 13.93 -9.81 0.74
N GLN A 200 13.81 -8.64 0.12
CA GLN A 200 14.12 -7.36 0.76
C GLN A 200 12.89 -6.67 1.37
N LYS A 201 11.68 -7.25 1.21
CA LYS A 201 10.39 -6.62 1.59
C LYS A 201 10.24 -5.21 1.02
N GLN A 202 10.63 -5.04 -0.25
CA GLN A 202 10.64 -3.75 -0.93
C GLN A 202 9.93 -3.83 -2.27
N TYR A 203 9.54 -2.69 -2.82
CA TYR A 203 8.95 -2.58 -4.15
C TYR A 203 9.38 -1.30 -4.85
N VAL A 204 9.39 -1.32 -6.18
CA VAL A 204 9.55 -0.13 -7.02
C VAL A 204 8.31 0.00 -7.89
N LYS A 205 7.72 1.20 -7.93
CA LYS A 205 6.52 1.48 -8.72
C LYS A 205 6.87 2.27 -9.98
N LEU A 206 6.26 1.88 -11.09
CA LEU A 206 6.28 2.65 -12.34
C LEU A 206 5.38 3.89 -12.19
N ARG A 207 5.85 5.04 -12.67
CA ARG A 207 5.10 6.32 -12.54
C ARG A 207 3.90 6.40 -13.49
N ASN A 208 3.98 5.73 -14.63
CA ASN A 208 3.02 5.78 -15.73
C ASN A 208 3.10 4.50 -16.56
N LYS A 209 1.99 4.06 -17.16
CA LYS A 209 1.95 2.87 -18.02
C LYS A 209 2.59 3.14 -19.37
N ASN A 210 3.90 2.98 -19.45
CA ASN A 210 4.68 3.08 -20.68
C ASN A 210 5.53 1.82 -20.86
N SER A 211 5.38 1.15 -22.01
CA SER A 211 6.04 -0.13 -22.29
C SER A 211 7.57 -0.03 -22.26
N GLY A 212 8.14 1.03 -22.83
CA GLY A 212 9.59 1.24 -22.87
C GLY A 212 10.17 1.46 -21.47
N GLN A 213 9.51 2.26 -20.65
CA GLN A 213 9.93 2.49 -19.25
C GLN A 213 9.75 1.24 -18.39
N ALA A 214 8.68 0.46 -18.61
CA ALA A 214 8.48 -0.81 -17.91
C ALA A 214 9.59 -1.82 -18.23
N VAL A 215 9.90 -2.02 -19.51
CA VAL A 215 10.98 -2.93 -19.93
C VAL A 215 12.34 -2.46 -19.41
N LYS A 216 12.61 -1.15 -19.46
CA LYS A 216 13.84 -0.58 -18.88
C LYS A 216 13.91 -0.81 -17.37
N MET A 217 12.82 -0.64 -16.63
CA MET A 217 12.76 -0.91 -15.20
C MET A 217 13.03 -2.39 -14.88
N ILE A 218 12.42 -3.32 -15.62
CA ILE A 218 12.65 -4.76 -15.47
C ILE A 218 14.12 -5.11 -15.77
N PHE A 219 14.70 -4.51 -16.82
CA PHE A 219 16.12 -4.68 -17.12
C PHE A 219 17.01 -4.14 -16.00
N ASP A 220 16.74 -2.91 -15.54
CA ASP A 220 17.59 -2.21 -14.60
C ASP A 220 17.64 -2.88 -13.23
N LEU A 221 16.49 -3.40 -12.77
CA LEU A 221 16.30 -4.01 -11.45
C LEU A 221 16.66 -5.51 -11.40
N ARG A 222 17.26 -6.07 -12.46
CA ARG A 222 17.58 -7.51 -12.52
C ARG A 222 18.38 -8.01 -11.33
N ASN A 223 19.44 -7.26 -10.99
CA ASN A 223 20.40 -7.58 -9.93
C ASN A 223 20.07 -6.88 -8.59
N TRP A 224 18.90 -6.25 -8.48
CA TRP A 224 18.45 -5.62 -7.25
C TRP A 224 18.21 -6.64 -6.12
#